data_AF-A0A2W1APS8-F1
#
_entry.id   AF-A0A2W1APS8-F1
#
_cell.length_a   1.000
_cell.length_b   1.000
_cell.length_c   1.000
_cell.angle_alpha   90.00
_cell.angle_beta   90.00
_cell.angle_gamma   90.00
#
_symmetry.space_group_name_H-M   'P 1'
#
loop_
_entity.id
_entity.type
_entity.pdbx_description
1 polymer ?
#
loop_
_entity_poly.entity_id
_entity_poly.type
_entity_poly.pdbx_seq_one_letter_code
_entity_poly.pdbx_strand_id
1 'polypeptide(L)'
;MVNSSIESERQELLAQLNTAKAEYHRCVSDVDADTAYRGSEWSITDLLNHVIGSYSGMVDRLLSEDNPHLAGPYDANASWKRRCEALLGEIDSHIAIASELTSEQLGRTGTFGKNTIRVMDMLTRIARHYDEHLAQLRDEVRPRENLS
;
A
#
# COMPACT_ATOMS: atom_id res chain seq x y z
N MET A 1 -31.82 24.51 -6.89
CA MET A 1 -31.56 23.70 -8.10
C MET A 1 -30.17 23.05 -8.11
N VAL A 2 -29.16 23.55 -7.38
CA VAL A 2 -27.82 22.93 -7.32
C VAL A 2 -27.83 21.55 -6.60
N ASN A 3 -28.57 21.42 -5.50
CA ASN A 3 -28.65 20.16 -4.74
C ASN A 3 -29.26 18.98 -5.52
N SER A 4 -30.16 19.23 -6.47
CA SER A 4 -30.75 18.14 -7.26
C SER A 4 -29.82 17.63 -8.35
N SER A 5 -28.90 18.46 -8.86
CA SER A 5 -27.90 18.05 -9.86
C SER A 5 -26.81 17.19 -9.23
N ILE A 6 -26.22 17.67 -8.14
CA ILE A 6 -25.17 16.94 -7.40
C ILE A 6 -25.70 15.60 -6.88
N GLU A 7 -26.95 15.57 -6.43
CA GLU A 7 -27.58 14.34 -6.00
C GLU A 7 -27.73 13.33 -7.15
N SER A 8 -28.12 13.78 -8.34
CA SER A 8 -28.19 12.93 -9.54
C SER A 8 -26.80 12.39 -9.92
N GLU A 9 -25.80 13.28 -9.97
CA GLU A 9 -24.40 12.94 -10.24
C GLU A 9 -23.86 11.93 -9.22
N ARG A 10 -24.24 12.07 -7.94
CA ARG A 10 -23.91 11.10 -6.88
C ARG A 10 -24.51 9.74 -7.16
N GLN A 11 -25.79 9.66 -7.56
CA GLN A 11 -26.42 8.38 -7.87
C GLN A 11 -25.78 7.70 -9.08
N GLU A 12 -25.45 8.47 -10.11
CA GLU A 12 -24.74 7.97 -11.30
C GLU A 12 -23.34 7.44 -10.94
N LEU A 13 -22.57 8.19 -10.15
CA LEU A 13 -21.27 7.75 -9.64
C LEU A 13 -21.37 6.47 -8.83
N LEU A 14 -22.34 6.39 -7.90
CA LEU A 14 -22.56 5.19 -7.08
C LEU A 14 -22.94 3.97 -7.95
N ALA A 15 -23.78 4.16 -8.96
CA ALA A 15 -24.13 3.09 -9.90
C ALA A 15 -22.90 2.61 -10.69
N GLN A 16 -22.07 3.55 -11.16
CA GLN A 16 -20.83 3.23 -11.87
C GLN A 16 -19.84 2.47 -10.98
N LEU A 17 -19.60 2.93 -9.76
CA LEU A 17 -18.68 2.29 -8.81
C LEU A 17 -19.15 0.88 -8.42
N ASN A 18 -20.46 0.70 -8.20
CA ASN A 18 -21.02 -0.63 -7.92
C ASN A 18 -20.91 -1.58 -9.11
N THR A 19 -21.12 -1.08 -10.32
CA THR A 19 -20.93 -1.86 -11.56
C THR A 19 -19.47 -2.28 -11.71
N ALA A 20 -18.53 -1.33 -11.54
CA ALA A 20 -17.09 -1.63 -11.58
C ALA A 20 -16.70 -2.67 -10.54
N LYS A 21 -17.19 -2.56 -9.30
CA LYS A 21 -16.97 -3.55 -8.24
C LYS A 21 -17.46 -4.95 -8.64
N ALA A 22 -18.68 -5.05 -9.17
CA ALA A 22 -19.26 -6.32 -9.61
C ALA A 22 -18.45 -6.95 -10.75
N GLU A 23 -18.02 -6.14 -11.73
CA GLU A 23 -17.21 -6.62 -12.86
C GLU A 23 -15.79 -7.03 -12.45
N TYR A 24 -15.11 -6.25 -11.60
CA TYR A 24 -13.80 -6.66 -11.06
C TYR A 24 -13.92 -7.99 -10.30
N HIS A 25 -14.93 -8.13 -9.44
CA HIS A 25 -15.18 -9.38 -8.73
C HIS A 25 -15.38 -10.54 -9.70
N ARG A 26 -16.23 -10.37 -10.73
CA ARG A 26 -16.45 -11.39 -11.77
C ARG A 26 -15.14 -11.78 -12.45
N CYS A 27 -14.33 -10.81 -12.88
CA CYS A 27 -13.10 -11.03 -13.64
C CYS A 27 -11.95 -11.68 -12.84
N VAL A 28 -11.94 -11.59 -11.51
CA VAL A 28 -10.87 -12.17 -10.67
C VAL A 28 -11.32 -13.44 -9.93
N SER A 29 -12.62 -13.74 -9.92
CA SER A 29 -13.20 -14.80 -9.08
C SER A 29 -12.75 -16.22 -9.43
N ASP A 30 -12.34 -16.46 -10.67
CA ASP A 30 -11.88 -17.75 -11.19
C ASP A 30 -10.36 -17.80 -11.45
N VAL A 31 -9.64 -16.74 -11.10
CA VAL A 31 -8.19 -16.64 -11.31
C VAL A 31 -7.47 -17.26 -10.12
N ASP A 32 -6.71 -18.32 -10.36
CA ASP A 32 -5.81 -18.90 -9.36
C ASP A 32 -4.52 -18.06 -9.20
N ALA A 33 -3.81 -18.28 -8.09
CA ALA A 33 -2.60 -17.50 -7.76
C ALA A 33 -1.48 -17.67 -8.81
N ASP A 34 -1.21 -18.88 -9.31
CA ASP A 34 -0.13 -19.11 -10.28
C ASP A 34 -0.41 -18.39 -11.61
N THR A 35 -1.69 -18.28 -11.98
CA THR A 35 -2.15 -17.48 -13.10
C THR A 35 -2.06 -15.98 -12.80
N ALA A 36 -2.45 -15.54 -11.60
CA ALA A 36 -2.45 -14.13 -11.20
C ALA A 36 -1.05 -13.48 -11.19
N TYR A 37 -0.02 -14.25 -10.87
CA TYR A 37 1.38 -13.78 -10.81
C TYR A 37 2.16 -14.01 -12.11
N ARG A 38 1.56 -14.63 -13.12
CA ARG A 38 2.23 -14.90 -14.40
C ARG A 38 2.17 -13.68 -15.32
N GLY A 39 3.33 -13.19 -15.74
CA GLY A 39 3.42 -12.12 -16.74
C GLY A 39 4.85 -11.90 -17.23
N SER A 40 5.02 -11.70 -18.54
CA SER A 40 6.26 -11.14 -19.12
C SER A 40 6.18 -9.61 -19.24
N GLU A 41 4.98 -9.05 -19.07
CA GLU A 41 4.68 -7.63 -18.90
C GLU A 41 3.82 -7.49 -17.62
N TRP A 42 2.79 -6.64 -17.58
CA TRP A 42 1.92 -6.57 -16.39
C TRP A 42 1.17 -7.89 -16.18
N SER A 43 1.41 -8.53 -15.04
CA SER A 43 0.57 -9.61 -14.54
C SER A 43 -0.79 -9.06 -14.06
N ILE A 44 -1.76 -9.94 -13.81
CA ILE A 44 -3.04 -9.55 -13.19
C ILE A 44 -2.77 -8.86 -11.84
N THR A 45 -1.80 -9.37 -11.08
CA THR A 45 -1.39 -8.75 -9.81
C THR A 45 -0.82 -7.35 -10.00
N ASP A 46 0.02 -7.12 -11.02
CA ASP A 46 0.58 -5.78 -11.30
C ASP A 46 -0.53 -4.78 -11.65
N LEU A 47 -1.50 -5.20 -12.47
CA LEU A 47 -2.65 -4.37 -12.81
C LEU A 47 -3.48 -4.02 -11.57
N LEU A 48 -3.81 -5.01 -10.73
CA LEU A 48 -4.59 -4.76 -9.51
C LEU A 48 -3.85 -3.83 -8.54
N ASN A 49 -2.54 -4.03 -8.37
CA ASN A 49 -1.70 -3.14 -7.54
C ASN A 49 -1.66 -1.71 -8.10
N HIS A 50 -1.65 -1.54 -9.41
CA HIS A 50 -1.75 -0.22 -10.03
C HIS A 50 -3.10 0.44 -9.78
N VAL A 51 -4.21 -0.29 -9.94
CA VAL A 51 -5.57 0.23 -9.73
C VAL A 51 -5.83 0.61 -8.28
N ILE A 52 -5.20 -0.07 -7.32
CA ILE A 52 -5.24 0.27 -5.89
C ILE A 52 -4.42 1.55 -5.58
N GLY A 53 -3.68 2.08 -6.55
CA GLY A 53 -2.94 3.34 -6.44
C GLY A 53 -3.78 4.51 -5.89
N SER A 54 -3.18 5.30 -5.00
CA SER A 54 -3.90 6.27 -4.16
C SER A 54 -4.36 7.52 -4.93
N TYR A 55 -5.58 7.48 -5.45
CA TYR A 55 -6.39 8.67 -5.75
C TYR A 55 -7.12 9.20 -4.50
N SER A 56 -7.17 8.41 -3.42
CA SER A 56 -7.78 8.78 -2.14
C SER A 56 -7.16 10.05 -1.55
N GLY A 57 -5.83 10.19 -1.64
CA GLY A 57 -5.15 11.40 -1.20
C GLY A 57 -5.58 12.66 -1.94
N MET A 58 -6.11 12.57 -3.18
CA MET A 58 -6.66 13.74 -3.88
C MET A 58 -8.05 14.12 -3.36
N VAL A 59 -8.88 13.12 -3.01
CA VAL A 59 -10.20 13.34 -2.41
C VAL A 59 -10.04 13.99 -1.04
N ASP A 60 -9.12 13.51 -0.21
CA ASP A 60 -8.88 14.10 1.12
C ASP A 60 -8.45 15.57 1.02
N ARG A 61 -7.59 15.90 0.05
CA ARG A 61 -7.17 17.29 -0.20
C ARG A 61 -8.34 18.17 -0.64
N LEU A 62 -9.22 17.69 -1.52
CA LEU A 62 -10.45 18.40 -1.90
C LEU A 62 -11.38 18.69 -0.72
N LEU A 63 -11.38 17.82 0.29
CA LEU A 63 -12.25 17.96 1.46
C LEU A 63 -11.64 18.84 2.56
N SER A 64 -10.31 19.02 2.59
CA SER A 64 -9.60 19.62 3.71
C SER A 64 -8.80 20.89 3.38
N GLU A 65 -8.39 21.09 2.12
CA GLU A 65 -7.66 22.29 1.67
C GLU A 65 -8.62 23.31 1.04
N ASP A 66 -8.32 24.61 1.20
CA ASP A 66 -9.01 25.68 0.45
C ASP A 66 -8.43 25.75 -0.97
N ASN A 67 -9.24 25.37 -1.96
CA ASN A 67 -8.89 25.35 -3.40
C ASN A 67 -7.56 24.62 -3.73
N PRO A 68 -7.45 23.30 -3.48
CA PRO A 68 -6.21 22.56 -3.68
C PRO A 68 -5.81 22.50 -5.16
N HIS A 69 -4.53 22.72 -5.43
CA HIS A 69 -3.95 22.39 -6.73
C HIS A 69 -3.73 20.88 -6.83
N LEU A 70 -4.66 20.17 -7.47
CA LEU A 70 -4.64 18.71 -7.61
C LEU A 70 -3.81 18.21 -8.80
N ALA A 71 -3.70 19.05 -9.83
CA ALA A 71 -3.03 18.71 -11.07
C ALA A 71 -1.74 19.53 -11.20
N GLY A 72 -0.61 18.87 -10.99
CA GLY A 72 0.69 19.31 -11.51
C GLY A 72 1.23 18.24 -12.46
N PRO A 73 2.26 18.53 -13.27
CA PRO A 73 3.05 17.47 -13.91
C PRO A 73 3.46 16.45 -12.83
N TYR A 74 3.58 15.18 -13.22
CA TYR A 74 4.07 14.16 -12.29
C TYR A 74 5.40 14.62 -11.70
N ASP A 75 5.37 14.98 -10.42
CA ASP A 75 6.56 15.36 -9.69
C ASP A 75 7.21 14.08 -9.17
N ALA A 76 8.17 13.57 -9.94
CA ALA A 76 8.94 12.39 -9.60
C ALA A 76 9.65 12.55 -8.24
N ASN A 77 10.08 13.76 -7.89
CA ASN A 77 10.77 14.03 -6.62
C ASN A 77 9.79 14.01 -5.45
N ALA A 78 8.61 14.63 -5.58
CA ALA A 78 7.58 14.56 -4.55
C ALA A 78 7.06 13.14 -4.36
N SER A 79 6.88 12.39 -5.46
CA SER A 79 6.50 10.97 -5.42
C SER A 79 7.56 10.10 -4.73
N TRP A 80 8.84 10.29 -5.08
CA TRP A 80 9.97 9.63 -4.43
C TRP A 80 10.03 9.96 -2.93
N LYS A 81 9.91 11.24 -2.57
CA LYS A 81 9.90 11.69 -1.18
C LYS A 81 8.81 11.00 -0.36
N ARG A 82 7.57 10.95 -0.87
CA ARG A 82 6.46 10.23 -0.20
C ARG A 82 6.75 8.75 0.01
N ARG A 83 7.42 8.09 -0.94
CA ARG A 83 7.80 6.67 -0.79
C ARG A 83 8.85 6.47 0.30
N CYS A 84 9.85 7.37 0.37
CA CYS A 84 10.82 7.36 1.46
C CYS A 84 10.16 7.61 2.82
N GLU A 85 9.27 8.61 2.90
CA GLU A 85 8.54 8.94 4.13
C GLU A 85 7.63 7.79 4.57
N ALA A 86 6.95 7.10 3.64
CA ALA A 86 6.13 5.94 3.95
C ALA A 86 6.94 4.77 4.52
N LEU A 87 8.11 4.46 3.92
CA LEU A 87 9.01 3.43 4.45
C LEU A 87 9.49 3.76 5.88
N LEU A 88 9.93 5.00 6.10
CA LEU A 88 10.40 5.43 7.41
C LEU A 88 9.27 5.44 8.44
N GLY A 89 8.06 5.90 8.07
CA GLY A 89 6.89 5.87 8.94
C GLY A 89 6.42 4.46 9.31
N GLU A 90 6.57 3.49 8.41
CA GLU A 90 6.32 2.07 8.70
C GLU A 90 7.32 1.54 9.74
N ILE A 91 8.61 1.90 9.61
CA ILE A 91 9.65 1.55 10.59
C ILE A 91 9.34 2.19 11.95
N ASP A 92 8.98 3.47 11.97
CA ASP A 92 8.60 4.19 13.20
C ASP A 92 7.39 3.53 13.87
N SER A 93 6.40 3.06 13.08
CA SER A 93 5.24 2.35 13.59
C SER A 93 5.64 1.02 14.26
N HIS A 94 6.56 0.26 13.66
CA HIS A 94 7.08 -0.96 14.29
C HIS A 94 7.92 -0.68 15.54
N ILE A 95 8.69 0.41 15.56
CA ILE A 95 9.42 0.85 16.77
C ILE A 95 8.43 1.19 17.89
N ALA A 96 7.35 1.92 17.59
CA ALA A 96 6.32 2.26 18.55
C ALA A 96 5.64 0.99 19.11
N ILE A 97 5.21 0.07 18.24
CA ILE A 97 4.65 -1.23 18.66
C ILE A 97 5.61 -1.97 19.59
N ALA A 98 6.89 -2.09 19.22
CA ALA A 98 7.87 -2.80 20.03
C ALA A 98 8.12 -2.13 21.39
N SER A 99 8.01 -0.80 21.46
CA SER A 99 8.29 -0.02 22.66
C SER A 99 7.09 0.07 23.62
N GLU A 100 5.86 -0.01 23.10
CA GLU A 100 4.64 0.21 23.86
C GLU A 100 4.00 -1.08 24.39
N LEU A 101 4.28 -2.23 23.76
CA LEU A 101 3.72 -3.51 24.20
C LEU A 101 4.32 -3.98 25.52
N THR A 102 3.46 -4.53 26.39
CA THR A 102 3.88 -5.16 27.63
C THR A 102 4.57 -6.50 27.38
N SER A 103 5.36 -6.99 28.34
CA SER A 103 6.01 -8.30 28.24
C SER A 103 5.01 -9.45 28.02
N GLU A 104 3.81 -9.35 28.61
CA GLU A 104 2.73 -10.32 28.37
C GLU A 104 2.25 -10.27 26.92
N GLN A 105 2.02 -9.07 26.37
CA GLN A 105 1.59 -8.90 24.98
C GLN A 105 2.65 -9.40 23.99
N LEU A 106 3.94 -9.12 24.25
CA LEU A 106 5.06 -9.62 23.46
C LEU A 106 5.17 -11.16 23.48
N GLY A 107 4.70 -11.79 24.55
CA GLY A 107 4.66 -13.24 24.72
C GLY A 107 3.46 -13.93 24.06
N ARG A 108 2.45 -13.18 23.60
CA ARG A 108 1.25 -13.77 22.96
C ARG A 108 1.64 -14.52 21.69
N THR A 109 0.98 -15.64 21.46
CA THR A 109 1.26 -16.55 20.34
C THR A 109 0.13 -16.57 19.32
N GLY A 110 0.49 -16.86 18.07
CA GLY A 110 -0.43 -17.23 17.00
C GLY A 110 0.16 -18.35 16.14
N THR A 111 -0.59 -18.76 15.11
CA THR A 111 -0.13 -19.76 14.13
C THR A 111 0.38 -19.07 12.87
N PHE A 112 1.59 -19.41 12.43
CA PHE A 112 2.19 -18.95 11.18
C PHE A 112 2.65 -20.15 10.36
N GLY A 113 1.92 -20.45 9.28
CA GLY A 113 2.06 -21.71 8.55
C GLY A 113 1.73 -22.89 9.46
N LYS A 114 2.70 -23.79 9.69
CA LYS A 114 2.56 -24.94 10.61
C LYS A 114 3.18 -24.69 11.99
N ASN A 115 3.76 -23.51 12.22
CA ASN A 115 4.50 -23.20 13.43
C ASN A 115 3.70 -22.28 14.36
N THR A 116 3.93 -22.40 15.68
CA THR A 116 3.54 -21.37 16.63
C THR A 116 4.59 -20.26 16.62
N ILE A 117 4.15 -19.00 16.62
CA ILE A 117 5.04 -17.82 16.64
C ILE A 117 4.56 -16.85 17.72
N ARG A 118 5.48 -16.18 18.43
CA ARG A 118 5.14 -15.09 19.35
C ARG A 118 5.17 -13.74 18.63
N VAL A 119 4.52 -12.73 19.23
CA VAL A 119 4.63 -11.34 18.77
C VAL A 119 6.09 -10.88 18.68
N MET A 120 6.89 -11.17 19.71
CA MET A 120 8.33 -10.83 19.71
C MET A 120 9.11 -11.47 18.55
N ASP A 121 8.77 -12.71 18.19
CA ASP A 121 9.43 -13.42 17.10
C ASP A 121 9.08 -12.79 15.74
N MET A 122 7.85 -12.30 15.58
CA MET A 122 7.42 -11.57 14.39
C MET A 122 8.12 -10.20 14.27
N LEU A 123 8.18 -9.42 15.35
CA LEU A 123 8.91 -8.13 15.37
C LEU A 123 10.39 -8.33 15.04
N THR A 124 11.01 -9.40 15.56
CA THR A 124 12.39 -9.77 15.23
C THR A 124 12.54 -10.11 13.75
N ARG A 125 11.57 -10.82 13.16
CA ARG A 125 11.57 -11.14 11.74
C ARG A 125 11.42 -9.89 10.87
N ILE A 126 10.56 -8.94 11.26
CA ILE A 126 10.39 -7.66 10.57
C ILE A 126 11.70 -6.87 10.58
N ALA A 127 12.37 -6.77 11.73
CA ALA A 127 13.67 -6.10 11.84
C ALA A 127 14.72 -6.74 10.90
N ARG A 128 14.81 -8.08 10.86
CA ARG A 128 15.71 -8.79 9.94
C ARG A 128 15.37 -8.54 8.47
N HIS A 129 14.09 -8.47 8.12
CA HIS A 129 13.65 -8.17 6.76
C HIS A 129 14.12 -6.77 6.33
N TYR A 130 14.07 -5.78 7.22
CA TYR A 130 14.65 -4.46 6.95
C TYR A 130 16.17 -4.53 6.79
N ASP A 131 16.89 -5.25 7.65
CA ASP A 131 18.35 -5.40 7.53
C ASP A 131 18.76 -6.05 6.20
N GLU A 132 18.06 -7.11 5.79
CA GLU A 132 18.29 -7.82 4.54
C GLU A 132 18.13 -6.90 3.33
N HIS A 133 17.02 -6.17 3.23
CA HIS A 133 16.77 -5.29 2.09
C HIS A 133 17.54 -3.97 2.17
N LEU A 134 17.92 -3.50 3.36
CA LEU A 134 18.86 -2.39 3.50
C LEU A 134 20.24 -2.78 3.00
N ALA A 135 20.72 -4.00 3.31
CA ALA A 135 21.96 -4.51 2.74
C ALA A 135 21.89 -4.61 1.22
N GLN A 136 20.79 -5.14 0.67
CA GLN A 136 20.57 -5.17 -0.78
C GLN A 136 20.57 -3.76 -1.41
N LEU A 137 19.88 -2.80 -0.79
CA LEU A 137 19.88 -1.42 -1.25
C LEU A 137 21.30 -0.82 -1.23
N ARG A 138 22.01 -0.97 -0.11
CA ARG A 138 23.34 -0.41 0.13
C ARG A 138 24.41 -1.04 -0.79
N ASP A 139 24.42 -2.36 -0.89
CA ASP A 139 25.54 -3.12 -1.45
C ASP A 139 25.33 -3.52 -2.91
N GLU A 140 24.08 -3.58 -3.39
CA GLU A 140 23.78 -4.02 -4.76
C GLU A 140 23.11 -2.93 -5.60
N VAL A 141 22.03 -2.32 -5.10
CA VAL A 141 21.22 -1.38 -5.89
C VAL A 141 21.95 -0.04 -6.04
N ARG A 142 22.42 0.55 -4.94
CA ARG A 142 23.15 1.83 -5.00
C ARG A 142 24.36 1.77 -5.94
N PRO A 143 25.27 0.76 -5.87
CA PRO A 143 26.37 0.66 -6.82
C PRO A 143 25.94 0.48 -8.27
N ARG A 144 24.88 -0.31 -8.54
CA ARG A 144 24.35 -0.50 -9.90
C ARG A 144 23.88 0.82 -10.53
N GLU A 145 23.33 1.71 -9.72
CA GLU A 145 22.90 3.05 -10.12
C GLU A 145 24.04 4.09 -10.05
N ASN A 146 25.29 3.68 -9.79
CA ASN A 146 26.45 4.54 -9.58
C ASN A 146 26.30 5.55 -8.42
N LEU A 147 25.58 5.15 -7.37
CA LEU A 147 25.38 5.92 -6.14
C LEU A 147 26.30 5.38 -5.02
N SER A 148 26.95 6.29 -4.27
CA SER A 148 27.78 5.96 -3.09
C SER A 148 26.93 5.80 -1.84
#